data_AF-A0A2V7JN57-F1
#
_entry.id   AF-A0A2V7JN57-F1
#
_cell.length_a   1.000
_cell.length_b   1.000
_cell.length_c   1.000
_cell.angle_alpha   90.00
_cell.angle_beta   90.00
_cell.angle_gamma   90.00
#
_symmetry.space_group_name_H-M   'P 1'
#
loop_
_entity.id
_entity.type
_entity.pdbx_description
1 polymer ?
#
loop_
_entity_poly.entity_id
_entity_poly.type
_entity_poly.pdbx_seq_one_letter_code
_entity_poly.pdbx_strand_id
1 'polypeptide(L)'
;MYGVIAAALGVVVLGLSLRRAWAFGLITLLFAAPWLDFGGMWLTKFASPRFAILTLAGGWAMGVGYLVVTALAVYQMWRSPKGAEP
;
A
#
# COMPACT_ATOMS: atom_id res chain seq x y z
N MET A 1 -6.61 11.10 -5.57
CA MET A 1 -7.30 9.80 -5.45
C MET A 1 -6.41 8.74 -4.81
N TYR A 2 -5.24 8.42 -5.39
CA TYR A 2 -4.34 7.38 -4.87
C TYR A 2 -3.80 7.60 -3.45
N GLY A 3 -3.39 8.82 -3.09
CA GLY A 3 -2.92 9.12 -1.72
C GLY A 3 -3.99 8.91 -0.64
N VAL A 4 -5.27 9.11 -0.99
CA VAL A 4 -6.39 8.87 -0.06
C VAL A 4 -6.60 7.38 0.15
N ILE A 5 -6.51 6.58 -0.92
CA ILE A 5 -6.59 5.10 -0.84
C ILE A 5 -5.42 4.56 -0.01
N ALA A 6 -4.20 5.04 -0.26
CA ALA A 6 -3.01 4.68 0.51
C ALA A 6 -3.15 5.06 2.00
N ALA A 7 -3.68 6.25 2.30
CA ALA A 7 -3.93 6.69 3.66
C ALA A 7 -4.97 5.80 4.37
N ALA A 8 -6.09 5.50 3.70
CA ALA A 8 -7.12 4.61 4.22
C ALA A 8 -6.57 3.21 4.49
N LEU A 9 -5.78 2.65 3.57
CA LEU A 9 -5.11 1.37 3.77
C LEU A 9 -4.07 1.43 4.89
N GLY A 10 -3.38 2.56 5.05
CA GLY A 10 -2.50 2.78 6.19
C GLY A 10 -3.24 2.71 7.52
N VAL A 11 -4.44 3.30 7.61
CA VAL A 11 -5.32 3.18 8.78
C VAL A 11 -5.73 1.72 9.02
N VAL A 12 -6.09 0.99 7.96
CA VAL A 12 -6.38 -0.46 8.07
C VAL A 12 -5.18 -1.20 8.65
N VAL A 13 -3.97 -0.93 8.15
CA VAL A 13 -2.73 -1.56 8.64
C VAL A 13 -2.48 -1.29 10.12
N LEU A 14 -2.80 -0.10 10.63
CA LEU A 14 -2.70 0.21 12.06
C LEU A 14 -3.67 -0.63 12.92
N GLY A 15 -4.82 -1.02 12.37
CA GLY A 15 -5.79 -1.89 13.01
C GLY A 15 -5.46 -3.38 12.93
N LEU A 16 -4.49 -3.78 12.09
CA LEU A 16 -4.07 -5.17 11.99
C LEU A 16 -3.16 -5.56 13.16
N SER A 17 -3.32 -6.77 13.69
CA SER A 17 -2.42 -7.34 14.70
C SER A 17 -1.08 -7.76 14.07
N LEU A 18 -0.22 -6.77 13.79
CA LEU A 18 1.14 -6.97 13.29
C LEU A 18 2.19 -6.43 14.26
N ARG A 19 3.39 -6.99 14.16
CA ARG A 19 4.57 -6.40 14.81
C ARG A 19 4.78 -4.99 14.24
N ARG A 20 5.00 -4.02 15.13
CA ARG A 20 5.01 -2.59 14.82
C ARG A 20 5.91 -2.19 13.64
N ALA A 21 7.08 -2.82 13.53
CA ALA A 21 8.01 -2.59 12.42
C ALA A 21 7.41 -2.93 11.05
N TRP A 22 6.64 -4.02 10.95
CA TRP A 22 5.97 -4.43 9.70
C TRP A 22 4.82 -3.51 9.36
N ALA A 23 4.05 -3.06 10.35
CA ALA A 23 2.97 -2.10 10.14
C ALA A 23 3.51 -0.77 9.56
N PHE A 24 4.57 -0.21 10.16
CA PHE A 24 5.19 1.01 9.64
C PHE A 24 5.85 0.82 8.28
N GLY A 25 6.48 -0.34 8.03
CA GLY A 25 7.02 -0.66 6.70
C GLY A 25 5.93 -0.68 5.63
N LEU A 26 4.80 -1.32 5.91
CA LEU A 26 3.65 -1.37 5.02
C LEU A 26 3.06 0.01 4.76
N ILE A 27 2.82 0.80 5.81
CA ILE A 27 2.31 2.18 5.67
C ILE A 27 3.26 3.00 4.80
N THR A 28 4.56 2.92 5.07
CA THR A 28 5.58 3.65 4.30
C THR A 28 5.55 3.25 2.83
N LEU A 29 5.47 1.94 2.53
CA LEU A 29 5.37 1.43 1.17
C LEU A 29 4.11 1.95 0.46
N LEU A 30 2.95 1.88 1.12
CA LEU A 30 1.66 2.31 0.56
C LEU A 30 1.65 3.80 0.22
N PHE A 31 2.32 4.63 1.02
CA PHE A 31 2.48 6.05 0.75
C PHE A 31 3.54 6.33 -0.31
N ALA A 32 4.69 5.64 -0.28
CA ALA A 32 5.80 5.89 -1.20
C ALA A 32 5.49 5.47 -2.64
N ALA A 33 4.76 4.36 -2.83
CA ALA A 33 4.43 3.83 -4.16
C ALA A 33 3.73 4.83 -5.10
N PRO A 34 2.63 5.52 -4.70
CA PRO A 34 2.02 6.55 -5.55
C PRO A 34 2.94 7.75 -5.81
N TRP A 35 3.79 8.14 -4.85
CA TRP A 35 4.78 9.20 -5.08
C TRP A 35 5.79 8.80 -6.15
N LEU A 36 6.28 7.56 -6.12
CA LEU A 36 7.18 7.02 -7.14
C LEU A 36 6.50 7.00 -8.51
N ASP A 37 5.22 6.62 -8.55
CA ASP A 37 4.44 6.54 -9.78
C ASP A 37 4.26 7.92 -10.43
N PHE A 38 3.78 8.89 -9.65
CA PHE A 38 3.64 10.28 -10.09
C PHE A 38 4.97 10.91 -10.49
N GLY A 39 6.02 10.70 -9.69
CA GLY A 39 7.36 11.17 -10.01
C GLY A 39 7.84 10.62 -11.36
N GLY A 40 7.61 9.33 -11.61
CA GLY A 40 7.89 8.70 -12.89
C GLY A 40 7.13 9.32 -14.05
N MET A 41 5.83 9.60 -13.88
CA MET A 41 5.01 10.21 -14.94
C MET A 41 5.50 11.62 -15.29
N TRP A 42 5.84 12.43 -14.28
CA TRP A 42 6.39 13.77 -14.47
C TRP A 42 7.76 13.71 -15.15
N LEU A 43 8.68 12.88 -14.66
CA LEU A 43 10.02 12.72 -15.25
C LEU A 43 9.96 12.18 -16.68
N THR A 44 9.02 11.29 -16.98
CA THR A 44 8.78 10.79 -18.34
C THR A 44 8.39 11.93 -19.27
N LYS A 45 7.56 12.86 -18.78
CA LYS A 45 7.07 14.01 -19.55
C LYS A 45 8.11 15.12 -19.72
N PHE A 46 8.89 15.42 -18.68
CA PHE A 46 9.75 16.61 -18.63
C PHE A 46 11.25 16.33 -18.79
N ALA A 47 11.71 15.09 -18.61
CA ALA A 47 13.13 14.75 -18.66
C ALA A 47 13.45 13.68 -19.70
N SER A 48 12.87 12.48 -19.60
CA SER A 48 13.18 11.38 -20.52
C SER A 48 12.16 10.24 -20.45
N PRO A 49 11.79 9.62 -21.59
CA PRO A 49 10.92 8.44 -21.62
C PRO A 49 11.38 7.26 -20.76
N ARG A 50 12.68 7.16 -20.46
CA ARG A 50 13.25 6.06 -19.67
C ARG A 50 12.75 6.04 -18.22
N PHE A 51 12.24 7.16 -17.71
CA PHE A 51 11.67 7.23 -16.37
C PHE A 51 10.30 6.54 -16.23
N ALA A 52 9.73 6.01 -17.32
CA ALA A 52 8.54 5.16 -17.26
C ALA A 52 8.74 3.93 -16.34
N ILE A 53 9.98 3.51 -16.10
CA ILE A 53 10.30 2.44 -15.16
C ILE A 53 9.92 2.80 -13.71
N LEU A 54 9.97 4.08 -13.33
CA LEU A 54 9.55 4.54 -11.99
C LEU A 54 8.03 4.44 -11.84
N THR A 55 7.29 4.81 -12.88
CA THR A 55 5.83 4.62 -12.97
C THR A 55 5.47 3.16 -12.84
N LEU A 56 6.15 2.30 -13.61
CA LEU A 56 5.94 0.86 -13.54
C LEU A 56 6.24 0.29 -12.14
N ALA A 57 7.38 0.66 -11.56
CA ALA A 57 7.76 0.22 -10.22
C ALA A 57 6.77 0.73 -9.15
N GLY A 58 6.30 1.97 -9.27
CA GLY A 58 5.32 2.57 -8.35
C GLY A 58 3.98 1.84 -8.40
N GLY A 59 3.48 1.57 -9.62
CA GLY A 59 2.27 0.78 -9.82
C GLY A 59 2.36 -0.63 -9.23
N TRP A 60 3.46 -1.35 -9.49
CA TRP A 60 3.68 -2.69 -8.93
C TRP A 60 3.82 -2.68 -7.40
N ALA A 61 4.57 -1.73 -6.84
CA ALA A 61 4.72 -1.57 -5.40
C ALA A 61 3.37 -1.33 -4.71
N MET A 62 2.51 -0.51 -5.32
CA MET A 62 1.17 -0.27 -4.84
C MET A 62 0.32 -1.56 -4.88
N GLY A 63 0.30 -2.26 -6.01
CA GLY A 63 -0.45 -3.51 -6.16
C GLY A 63 -0.04 -4.57 -5.14
N VAL A 64 1.26 -4.76 -4.93
CA VAL A 64 1.80 -5.69 -3.92
C VAL A 64 1.39 -5.26 -2.51
N GLY A 65 1.55 -3.97 -2.17
CA GLY A 65 1.14 -3.45 -0.87
C GLY A 65 -0.34 -3.73 -0.58
N TYR A 66 -1.21 -3.48 -1.56
CA TYR A 66 -2.66 -3.67 -1.39
C TYR A 66 -3.01 -5.15 -1.23
N LEU A 67 -2.36 -6.02 -2.00
CA LEU A 67 -2.57 -7.45 -1.93
C LEU A 67 -2.14 -8.03 -0.58
N VAL A 68 -0.99 -7.59 -0.04
CA VAL A 68 -0.51 -8.00 1.28
C VAL A 68 -1.48 -7.56 2.38
N VAL A 69 -1.90 -6.28 2.38
CA VAL A 69 -2.86 -5.77 3.38
C VAL A 69 -4.18 -6.53 3.31
N THR A 70 -4.69 -6.78 2.11
CA THR A 70 -5.94 -7.52 1.89
C THR A 70 -5.84 -8.95 2.41
N ALA A 71 -4.77 -9.67 2.07
CA ALA A 71 -4.54 -11.04 2.53
C ALA A 71 -4.44 -11.11 4.06
N LEU A 72 -3.72 -10.16 4.69
CA LEU A 72 -3.58 -10.09 6.14
C LEU A 72 -4.91 -9.78 6.83
N ALA A 73 -5.69 -8.85 6.29
CA ALA A 73 -7.00 -8.50 6.81
C ALA A 73 -7.96 -9.71 6.75
N VAL A 74 -8.08 -10.35 5.58
CA VAL A 74 -8.92 -11.54 5.39
C VAL A 74 -8.49 -12.68 6.32
N TYR A 75 -7.19 -12.93 6.42
CA TYR A 75 -6.65 -13.97 7.30
C TYR A 75 -6.96 -13.70 8.78
N GLN A 76 -6.84 -12.46 9.25
CA GLN A 76 -7.17 -12.11 10.63
C GLN A 76 -8.66 -12.17 10.91
N MET A 77 -9.52 -11.80 9.96
CA MET A 77 -10.97 -11.97 10.07
C MET A 77 -11.35 -13.45 10.16
N TRP A 78 -10.73 -14.32 9.34
CA TRP A 78 -10.99 -15.77 9.40
C TRP A 78 -10.46 -16.44 10.67
N ARG A 79 -9.31 -16.00 11.20
CA ARG A 79 -8.76 -16.54 12.46
C ARG A 79 -9.36 -15.93 13.71
N SER A 80 -10.05 -14.80 13.60
CA SER A 80 -10.83 -14.19 14.67
C SER A 80 -12.33 -14.26 14.36
N PRO A 81 -12.97 -15.44 14.39
CA PRO A 81 -14.42 -15.54 14.36
C PRO A 81 -15.05 -15.11 15.71
N LYS A 82 -14.44 -14.17 16.45
CA LYS A 82 -15.02 -13.60 17.67
C LYS A 82 -15.87 -12.39 17.29
N GLY A 83 -17.02 -12.72 16.73
CA GLY A 83 -18.17 -11.85 16.50
C GLY A 83 -19.46 -12.57 16.91
N ALA A 84 -19.44 -13.22 18.06
CA ALA A 84 -20.57 -13.75 18.83
C ALA A 84 -19.95 -13.99 20.22
N GLU A 85 -20.27 -13.33 21.33
CA GLU A 85 -21.41 -12.57 21.87
C GLU A 85 -20.89 -11.88 23.17
N PRO A 86 -21.70 -11.23 24.02
CA PRO A 86 -23.01 -10.59 23.83
C PRO A 86 -22.98 -9.05 24.06
#